data_AF-A0A6N9VC68-F1
#
_entry.id   AF-A0A6N9VC68-F1
#
_cell.length_a   1.000
_cell.length_b   1.000
_cell.length_c   1.000
_cell.angle_alpha   90.00
_cell.angle_beta   90.00
_cell.angle_gamma   90.00
#
_symmetry.space_group_name_H-M   'P 1'
#
loop_
_entity.id
_entity.type
_entity.pdbx_description
1 polymer ?
#
loop_
_entity_poly.entity_id
_entity_poly.type
_entity_poly.pdbx_seq_one_letter_code
_entity_poly.pdbx_strand_id
1 'polypeptide(L)'
;GVLGDSEALWRRWTLIRAARAAAGLGPAARPLVPVLKALLTDPEQVPSAVAALRAIAPDELDTGRAAGLLLDAAEAGTAPFEAVDALVALGVDALSEVHRARFAALGERDLRVVRFGLDGTIEAADERLRARVRAAVRRG
;
A
#
# COMPACT_ATOMS: atom_id res chain seq x y z
N GLY A 1 21.91 2.35 14.57
CA GLY A 1 23.11 1.59 15.00
C GLY A 1 22.92 0.19 14.47
N VAL A 2 23.89 -0.35 13.71
CA VAL A 2 23.65 -1.40 12.70
C VAL A 2 22.83 -2.61 13.18
N LEU A 3 22.97 -3.00 14.46
CA LEU A 3 22.19 -4.09 15.06
C LEU A 3 20.71 -3.71 15.33
N GLY A 4 20.45 -2.49 15.82
CA GLY A 4 19.09 -1.98 16.02
C GLY A 4 18.34 -1.73 14.71
N ASP A 5 19.06 -1.31 13.66
CA ASP A 5 18.47 -1.11 12.33
C ASP A 5 18.06 -2.45 11.70
N SER A 6 18.87 -3.49 11.93
CA SER A 6 18.57 -4.86 11.49
C SER A 6 17.36 -5.44 12.23
N GLU A 7 17.28 -5.27 13.55
CA GLU A 7 16.15 -5.76 14.34
C GLU A 7 14.83 -5.06 13.94
N ALA A 8 14.87 -3.75 13.68
CA ALA A 8 13.71 -3.00 13.18
C ALA A 8 13.24 -3.52 11.81
N LEU A 9 14.17 -3.78 10.88
CA LEU A 9 13.87 -4.41 9.58
C LEU A 9 13.20 -5.78 9.73
N TRP A 10 13.73 -6.64 10.59
CA TRP A 10 13.18 -7.97 10.85
C TRP A 10 11.77 -7.93 11.46
N ARG A 11 11.54 -7.05 12.44
CA ARG A 11 10.22 -6.85 13.03
C ARG A 11 9.21 -6.34 11.98
N ARG A 12 9.59 -5.36 11.17
CA ARG A 12 8.74 -4.82 10.10
C ARG A 12 8.32 -5.87 9.11
N TRP A 13 9.26 -6.68 8.64
CA TRP A 13 8.97 -7.76 7.69
C TRP A 13 8.06 -8.84 8.28
N THR A 14 8.24 -9.14 9.57
CA THR A 14 7.38 -10.08 10.29
C THR A 14 5.94 -9.57 10.39
N LEU A 15 5.75 -8.28 10.69
CA LEU A 15 4.43 -7.65 10.77
C LEU A 15 3.73 -7.64 9.41
N ILE A 16 4.44 -7.35 8.31
CA ILE A 16 3.91 -7.45 6.94
C ILE A 16 3.38 -8.86 6.66
N ARG A 17 4.15 -9.90 7.00
CA ARG A 17 3.73 -11.28 6.80
C ARG A 17 2.55 -11.67 7.69
N ALA A 18 2.53 -11.22 8.94
CA ALA A 18 1.44 -11.45 9.86
C ALA A 18 0.13 -10.80 9.37
N ALA A 19 0.19 -9.55 8.88
CA ALA A 19 -0.97 -8.87 8.31
C ALA A 19 -1.51 -9.61 7.07
N ARG A 20 -0.63 -10.09 6.18
CA ARG A 20 -1.02 -10.91 5.02
C ARG A 20 -1.68 -12.23 5.44
N ALA A 21 -1.13 -12.91 6.45
CA ALA A 21 -1.73 -14.13 7.00
C ALA A 21 -3.11 -13.85 7.62
N ALA A 22 -3.24 -12.76 8.38
CA ALA A 22 -4.50 -12.32 8.97
C ALA A 22 -5.56 -12.02 7.90
N ALA A 23 -5.17 -11.40 6.78
CA ALA A 23 -6.06 -11.18 5.64
C ALA A 23 -6.62 -12.50 5.08
N GLY A 24 -5.80 -13.56 5.04
CA GLY A 24 -6.22 -14.90 4.61
C GLY A 24 -7.20 -15.60 5.57
N LEU A 25 -7.25 -15.20 6.84
CA LEU A 25 -8.22 -15.68 7.82
C LEU A 25 -9.58 -14.95 7.69
N GLY A 26 -9.63 -13.82 6.99
CA GLY A 26 -10.84 -13.03 6.78
C GLY A 26 -11.51 -12.63 8.10
N PRO A 27 -12.86 -12.69 8.20
CA PRO A 27 -13.58 -12.24 9.40
C PRO A 27 -13.19 -12.96 10.70
N ALA A 28 -12.60 -14.16 10.64
CA ALA A 28 -12.13 -14.86 11.84
C ALA A 28 -10.99 -14.11 12.57
N ALA A 29 -10.25 -13.26 11.86
CA ALA A 29 -9.19 -12.44 12.42
C ALA A 29 -9.66 -11.09 12.96
N ARG A 30 -10.97 -10.86 13.14
CA ARG A 30 -11.54 -9.61 13.70
C ARG A 30 -10.85 -9.12 14.99
N PRO A 31 -10.43 -9.98 15.94
CA PRO A 31 -9.69 -9.54 17.12
C PRO A 31 -8.38 -8.79 16.83
N LEU A 32 -7.81 -8.91 15.62
CA LEU A 32 -6.59 -8.21 15.19
C LEU A 32 -6.83 -6.79 14.69
N VAL A 33 -8.09 -6.37 14.48
CA VAL A 33 -8.43 -5.04 13.96
C VAL A 33 -7.76 -3.88 14.72
N PRO A 34 -7.72 -3.85 16.06
CA PRO A 34 -7.03 -2.77 16.79
C PRO A 34 -5.53 -2.71 16.48
N VAL A 35 -4.88 -3.86 16.36
CA VAL A 35 -3.44 -3.94 16.03
C VAL A 35 -3.20 -3.45 14.61
N LEU A 36 -4.02 -3.87 13.65
CA LEU A 36 -3.92 -3.42 12.27
C LEU A 36 -4.17 -1.91 12.13
N LYS A 37 -5.11 -1.34 12.88
CA LYS A 37 -5.32 0.12 12.93
C LYS A 37 -4.10 0.85 13.48
N ALA A 38 -3.41 0.30 14.48
CA ALA A 38 -2.19 0.89 15.02
C ALA A 38 -1.04 0.89 13.99
N LEU A 39 -0.95 -0.15 13.15
CA LEU A 39 0.04 -0.24 12.08
C LEU A 39 -0.13 0.81 10.97
N LEU A 40 -1.31 1.44 10.85
CA LEU A 40 -1.52 2.53 9.88
C LEU A 40 -0.72 3.81 10.18
N THR A 41 -0.02 3.86 11.32
CA THR A 41 0.88 4.97 11.68
C THR A 41 2.27 4.83 11.08
N ASP A 42 2.64 3.64 10.58
CA ASP A 42 3.91 3.37 9.91
C ASP A 42 3.69 3.23 8.38
N PRO A 43 4.21 4.15 7.55
CA PRO A 43 4.06 4.11 6.10
C PRO A 43 4.49 2.78 5.46
N GLU A 44 5.47 2.08 6.03
CA GLU A 44 5.91 0.77 5.51
C GLU A 44 4.90 -0.35 5.77
N GLN A 45 4.05 -0.20 6.78
CA GLN A 45 3.03 -1.17 7.16
C GLN A 45 1.68 -0.88 6.51
N VAL A 46 1.43 0.38 6.15
CA VAL A 46 0.15 0.86 5.59
C VAL A 46 -0.42 -0.07 4.51
N PRO A 47 0.32 -0.46 3.44
CA PRO A 47 -0.26 -1.28 2.39
C PRO A 47 -0.77 -2.64 2.89
N SER A 48 -0.01 -3.29 3.75
CA SER A 48 -0.37 -4.61 4.29
C SER A 48 -1.49 -4.51 5.34
N ALA A 49 -1.47 -3.47 6.16
CA ALA A 49 -2.49 -3.21 7.17
C ALA A 49 -3.84 -2.87 6.54
N VAL A 50 -3.89 -2.02 5.51
CA VAL A 50 -5.13 -1.69 4.79
C VAL A 50 -5.69 -2.92 4.09
N ALA A 51 -4.85 -3.72 3.41
CA ALA A 51 -5.29 -4.96 2.76
C ALA A 51 -5.91 -5.94 3.78
N ALA A 52 -5.29 -6.09 4.95
CA ALA A 52 -5.81 -6.93 6.03
C ALA A 52 -7.12 -6.40 6.61
N LEU A 53 -7.21 -5.10 6.92
CA LEU A 53 -8.44 -4.48 7.44
C LEU A 53 -9.61 -4.65 6.47
N ARG A 54 -9.38 -4.44 5.17
CA ARG A 54 -10.40 -4.65 4.13
C ARG A 54 -10.90 -6.09 4.08
N ALA A 55 -10.03 -7.07 4.29
CA ALA A 55 -10.41 -8.49 4.28
C ALA A 55 -11.12 -8.94 5.58
N ILE A 56 -10.77 -8.33 6.71
CA ILE A 56 -11.24 -8.75 8.04
C ILE A 56 -12.52 -8.00 8.46
N ALA A 57 -12.54 -6.69 8.27
CA ALA A 57 -13.59 -5.79 8.75
C ALA A 57 -13.74 -4.59 7.78
N PRO A 58 -14.24 -4.82 6.54
CA PRO A 58 -14.41 -3.76 5.56
C PRO A 58 -15.34 -2.63 6.02
N ASP A 59 -16.29 -2.94 6.90
CA ASP A 59 -17.21 -2.00 7.55
C ASP A 59 -16.52 -1.03 8.52
N GLU A 60 -15.34 -1.38 9.03
CA GLU A 60 -14.55 -0.54 9.94
C GLU A 60 -13.45 0.25 9.23
N LEU A 61 -13.31 0.10 7.91
CA LEU A 61 -12.28 0.77 7.13
C LEU A 61 -12.78 2.12 6.62
N ASP A 62 -12.21 3.20 7.14
CA ASP A 62 -12.33 4.52 6.53
C ASP A 62 -11.58 4.52 5.18
N THR A 63 -12.35 4.32 4.10
CA THR A 63 -11.82 4.19 2.74
C THR A 63 -11.15 5.48 2.26
N GLY A 64 -11.64 6.65 2.68
CA GLY A 64 -11.05 7.93 2.34
C GLY A 64 -9.67 8.09 2.98
N ARG A 65 -9.58 7.85 4.29
CA ARG A 65 -8.30 7.88 5.01
C ARG A 65 -7.33 6.82 4.49
N ALA A 66 -7.80 5.61 4.24
CA ALA A 66 -6.97 4.52 3.73
C ALA A 66 -6.39 4.85 2.35
N ALA A 67 -7.20 5.42 1.45
CA ALA A 67 -6.73 5.86 0.14
C ALA A 67 -5.65 6.95 0.24
N GLY A 68 -5.82 7.93 1.13
CA GLY A 68 -4.81 8.96 1.38
C GLY A 68 -3.48 8.36 1.84
N LEU A 69 -3.51 7.47 2.84
CA LEU A 69 -2.31 6.82 3.36
C LEU A 69 -1.60 5.94 2.32
N LEU A 70 -2.35 5.24 1.47
CA LEU A 70 -1.78 4.44 0.38
C LEU A 70 -1.15 5.32 -0.71
N LEU A 71 -1.76 6.45 -1.04
CA LEU A 71 -1.17 7.42 -1.95
C LEU A 71 0.12 8.00 -1.39
N ASP A 72 0.14 8.37 -0.09
CA ASP A 72 1.35 8.85 0.57
C ASP A 72 2.48 7.81 0.54
N ALA A 73 2.15 6.53 0.80
CA ALA A 73 3.11 5.42 0.70
C ALA A 73 3.63 5.22 -0.73
N ALA A 74 2.75 5.23 -1.73
CA ALA A 74 3.13 5.07 -3.13
C ALA A 74 3.99 6.24 -3.62
N GLU A 75 3.62 7.48 -3.31
CA GLU A 75 4.37 8.70 -3.67
C GLU A 75 5.75 8.74 -2.97
N ALA A 76 5.85 8.21 -1.75
CA ALA A 76 7.12 8.09 -1.02
C ALA A 76 8.04 6.97 -1.57
N GLY A 77 7.53 6.06 -2.40
CA GLY A 77 8.26 4.87 -2.85
C GLY A 77 8.29 3.73 -1.82
N THR A 78 7.38 3.76 -0.86
CA THR A 78 7.28 2.78 0.22
C THR A 78 6.31 1.67 -0.18
N ALA A 79 6.86 0.49 -0.52
CA ALA A 79 6.07 -0.64 -1.04
C ALA A 79 5.03 -0.22 -2.11
N PRO A 80 5.47 0.47 -3.19
CA PRO A 80 4.58 1.19 -4.09
C PRO A 80 3.65 0.27 -4.88
N PHE A 81 4.08 -0.97 -5.17
CA PHE A 81 3.23 -1.97 -5.83
C PHE A 81 2.09 -2.41 -4.92
N GLU A 82 2.39 -2.75 -3.67
CA GLU A 82 1.38 -3.11 -2.68
C GLU A 82 0.42 -1.95 -2.41
N ALA A 83 0.91 -0.72 -2.38
CA ALA A 83 0.08 0.46 -2.20
C ALA A 83 -0.91 0.65 -3.36
N VAL A 84 -0.43 0.52 -4.60
CA VAL A 84 -1.27 0.59 -5.82
C VAL A 84 -2.26 -0.58 -5.86
N ASP A 85 -1.84 -1.80 -5.53
CA ASP A 85 -2.74 -2.97 -5.49
C ASP A 85 -3.86 -2.79 -4.46
N ALA A 86 -3.54 -2.24 -3.28
CA ALA A 86 -4.54 -1.94 -2.26
C ALA A 86 -5.50 -0.83 -2.71
N LEU A 87 -5.01 0.24 -3.38
CA LEU A 87 -5.87 1.28 -3.96
C LEU A 87 -6.83 0.72 -5.00
N VAL A 88 -6.34 -0.14 -5.89
CA VAL A 88 -7.18 -0.83 -6.87
C VAL A 88 -8.24 -1.69 -6.19
N ALA A 89 -7.88 -2.38 -5.11
CA ALA A 89 -8.81 -3.20 -4.34
C ALA A 89 -9.88 -2.36 -3.60
N LEU A 90 -9.57 -1.12 -3.18
CA LEU A 90 -10.57 -0.20 -2.64
C LEU A 90 -11.57 0.27 -3.70
N GLY A 91 -11.16 0.25 -4.97
CA GLY A 91 -11.97 0.69 -6.11
C GLY A 91 -11.68 2.15 -6.46
N VAL A 92 -11.20 2.38 -7.68
CA VAL A 92 -10.80 3.72 -8.18
C VAL A 92 -12.01 4.68 -8.25
N ASP A 93 -13.21 4.15 -8.46
CA ASP A 93 -14.45 4.92 -8.52
C ASP A 93 -14.90 5.45 -7.17
N ALA A 94 -14.56 4.72 -6.10
CA ALA A 94 -14.86 5.12 -4.73
C ALA A 94 -13.89 6.19 -4.19
N LEU A 95 -12.81 6.49 -4.93
CA LEU A 95 -11.88 7.55 -4.56
C LEU A 95 -12.53 8.92 -4.75
N SER A 96 -12.19 9.84 -3.84
CA SER A 96 -12.50 11.26 -4.04
C SER A 96 -11.80 11.78 -5.29
N GLU A 97 -12.30 12.87 -5.86
CA GLU A 97 -11.70 13.50 -7.04
C GLU A 97 -10.22 13.84 -6.83
N VAL A 98 -9.87 14.34 -5.64
CA VAL A 98 -8.47 14.63 -5.24
C VAL A 98 -7.62 13.36 -5.21
N HIS A 99 -8.11 12.27 -4.61
CA HIS A 99 -7.37 11.01 -4.57
C HIS A 99 -7.25 10.38 -5.96
N ARG A 100 -8.26 10.50 -6.81
CA ARG A 100 -8.22 10.01 -8.19
C ARG A 100 -7.20 10.79 -9.03
N ALA A 101 -7.16 12.12 -8.89
CA ALA A 101 -6.17 12.95 -9.57
C ALA A 101 -4.73 12.60 -9.12
N ARG A 102 -4.50 12.43 -7.82
CA ARG A 102 -3.20 11.96 -7.28
C ARG A 102 -2.84 10.58 -7.83
N PHE A 103 -3.79 9.65 -7.84
CA PHE A 103 -3.59 8.30 -8.36
C PHE A 103 -3.25 8.32 -9.85
N ALA A 104 -3.97 9.08 -10.68
CA ALA A 104 -3.66 9.25 -12.09
C ALA A 104 -2.27 9.85 -12.32
N ALA A 105 -1.87 10.83 -11.50
CA ALA A 105 -0.55 11.43 -11.57
C ALA A 105 0.59 10.42 -11.31
N LEU A 106 0.37 9.37 -10.52
CA LEU A 106 1.36 8.28 -10.36
C LEU A 106 1.63 7.52 -11.68
N GLY A 107 0.65 7.47 -12.59
CA GLY A 107 0.80 6.86 -13.91
C GLY A 107 1.46 7.77 -14.95
N GLU A 108 1.50 9.07 -14.69
CA GLU A 108 1.97 10.11 -15.63
C GLU A 108 3.32 10.71 -15.23
N ARG A 109 3.65 10.77 -13.94
CA ARG A 109 4.85 11.45 -13.45
C ARG A 109 6.11 10.63 -13.70
N ASP A 110 7.18 11.34 -14.06
CA ASP A 110 8.56 10.86 -14.01
C ASP A 110 9.14 10.93 -12.59
N LEU A 111 8.40 10.39 -11.62
CA LEU A 111 8.91 10.23 -10.26
C LEU A 111 9.60 8.88 -10.23
N ARG A 112 10.91 8.88 -9.94
CA ARG A 112 11.64 7.64 -9.63
C ARG A 112 11.08 7.08 -8.33
N VAL A 113 9.97 6.35 -8.41
CA VAL A 113 9.25 5.79 -7.25
C VAL A 113 10.03 4.61 -6.66
N VAL A 114 10.90 3.97 -7.46
CA VAL A 114 11.78 2.89 -7.03
C VAL A 114 13.18 3.44 -6.72
N ARG A 115 13.46 3.73 -5.45
CA ARG A 115 14.78 4.26 -4.99
C ARG A 115 15.85 3.20 -4.76
N PHE A 116 15.54 1.91 -4.86
CA PHE A 116 16.49 0.82 -4.61
C PHE A 116 16.40 -0.26 -5.70
N GLY A 117 17.51 -0.42 -6.43
CA GLY A 117 17.72 -1.39 -7.50
C GLY A 117 19.05 -1.13 -8.22
N LEU A 118 19.55 -2.09 -9.00
CA LEU A 118 20.69 -1.87 -9.90
C LEU A 118 20.20 -1.02 -11.08
N ASP A 119 20.98 -0.02 -11.52
CA ASP A 119 20.64 0.82 -12.68
C ASP A 119 20.19 -0.06 -13.87
N GLY A 120 18.94 0.10 -14.30
CA GLY A 120 18.26 -0.74 -15.30
C GLY A 120 17.07 -1.56 -14.79
N THR A 121 17.08 -2.05 -13.54
CA THR A 121 15.89 -2.73 -12.97
C THR A 121 14.87 -1.75 -12.41
N ILE A 122 15.34 -0.58 -11.99
CA ILE A 122 14.53 0.53 -11.48
C ILE A 122 13.58 1.04 -12.55
N GLU A 123 14.09 1.33 -13.75
CA GLU A 123 13.29 1.87 -14.87
C GLU A 123 12.20 0.88 -15.31
N ALA A 124 12.55 -0.41 -15.43
CA ALA A 124 11.60 -1.46 -15.78
C ALA A 124 10.57 -1.76 -14.67
N ALA A 125 10.91 -1.53 -13.40
CA ALA A 125 9.95 -1.62 -12.30
C ALA A 125 9.02 -0.41 -12.28
N ASP A 126 9.55 0.79 -12.50
CA ASP A 126 8.78 2.02 -12.54
C ASP A 126 7.75 2.03 -13.68
N GLU A 127 8.14 1.64 -14.90
CA GLU A 127 7.18 1.54 -16.01
C GLU A 127 6.10 0.47 -15.76
N ARG A 128 6.42 -0.64 -15.09
CA ARG A 128 5.41 -1.63 -14.68
C ARG A 128 4.41 -1.05 -13.69
N LEU A 129 4.86 -0.25 -12.73
CA LEU A 129 4.00 0.45 -11.78
C LEU A 129 3.08 1.43 -12.53
N ARG A 130 3.64 2.26 -13.43
CA ARG A 130 2.88 3.22 -14.24
C ARG A 130 1.84 2.52 -15.11
N ALA A 131 2.21 1.46 -15.81
CA ALA A 131 1.30 0.67 -16.64
C ALA A 131 0.13 0.12 -15.81
N ARG A 132 0.40 -0.31 -14.57
CA ARG A 132 -0.63 -0.81 -13.65
C ARG A 132 -1.60 0.29 -13.21
N VAL A 133 -1.10 1.47 -12.84
CA VAL A 133 -1.92 2.65 -12.50
C VAL A 133 -2.78 3.07 -13.69
N ARG A 134 -2.19 3.24 -14.88
CA ARG A 134 -2.94 3.60 -16.11
C ARG A 134 -4.02 2.57 -16.43
N ALA A 135 -3.74 1.29 -16.22
CA ALA A 135 -4.70 0.23 -16.46
C ALA A 135 -5.84 0.20 -15.42
N ALA A 136 -5.60 0.69 -14.21
CA ALA A 136 -6.64 0.86 -13.18
C ALA A 136 -7.52 2.08 -13.46
N VAL A 137 -6.91 3.23 -13.79
CA VAL A 137 -7.62 4.48 -14.14
C VAL A 137 -8.50 4.32 -15.39
N ARG A 138 -8.15 3.45 -16.34
CA ARG A 138 -9.01 3.19 -17.50
C ARG A 138 -10.21 2.29 -17.22
N ARG A 139 -10.24 1.60 -16.07
CA ARG A 139 -11.25 0.58 -15.77
C ARG A 139 -12.26 0.99 -14.70
N GLY A 140 -11.91 1.95 -13.85
CA GLY A 140 -12.88 2.69 -13.04
C GLY A 140 -13.25 3.95 -13.81
#